data_AF-A0A828ZNH9-F1
#
_entry.id   AF-A0A828ZNH9-F1
#
_cell.length_a   1.000
_cell.length_b   1.000
_cell.length_c   1.000
_cell.angle_alpha   90.00
_cell.angle_beta   90.00
_cell.angle_gamma   90.00
#
_symmetry.space_group_name_H-M   'P 1'
#
loop_
_entity.id
_entity.type
_entity.pdbx_description
1 polymer ?
#
loop_
_entity_poly.entity_id
_entity_poly.type
_entity_poly.pdbx_seq_one_letter_code
_entity_poly.pdbx_strand_id
1 'polypeptide(L)' 'GKETLVKGIKNKEKKPYNAVVKIGEKGYIDFISFSK' A
#
# COMPACT_ATOMS: atom_id res chain seq x y z
N GLY A 1 12.47 -2.02 8.54
CA GLY A 1 11.16 -1.60 8.01
C GLY A 1 10.31 -2.80 7.68
N LYS A 2 9.06 -2.82 8.14
CA LYS A 2 8.14 -3.96 7.96
C LYS A 2 7.35 -3.79 6.67
N GLU A 3 7.42 -4.77 5.78
CA GLU A 3 6.59 -4.81 4.57
C GLU A 3 5.17 -5.24 4.96
N THR A 4 4.18 -4.51 4.46
CA THR A 4 2.77 -4.79 4.70
C THR A 4 1.98 -4.67 3.41
N LEU A 5 0.93 -5.47 3.31
CA LEU A 5 0.05 -5.48 2.16
C LEU A 5 -1.25 -4.76 2.56
N VAL A 6 -1.47 -3.60 1.96
CA VAL A 6 -2.69 -2.82 2.14
C VAL A 6 -3.68 -3.23 1.06
N LYS A 7 -4.80 -3.81 1.50
CA LYS A 7 -5.91 -4.20 0.63
C LYS A 7 -7.00 -3.14 0.65
N GLY A 8 -7.70 -2.97 -0.47
CA GLY A 8 -8.90 -2.14 -0.49
C GLY A 8 -8.64 -0.64 -0.60
N ILE A 9 -7.51 -0.24 -1.20
CA ILE A 9 -7.22 1.18 -1.45
C ILE A 9 -8.23 1.69 -2.48
N LYS A 10 -9.17 2.53 -2.01
CA LYS A 10 -10.21 3.11 -2.86
C LYS A 10 -9.60 4.23 -3.68
N ASN A 11 -9.50 4.02 -4.99
CA ASN A 11 -9.33 5.11 -5.94
C ASN A 11 -10.68 5.75 -6.27
N LYS A 12 -10.65 7.00 -6.74
CA LYS A 12 -11.79 7.77 -7.25
C LYS A 12 -12.59 7.00 -8.32
N GLU A 13 -11.96 6.06 -9.01
CA GLU A 13 -12.56 5.14 -10.00
C GLU A 13 -13.27 3.91 -9.42
N LYS A 14 -13.52 3.84 -8.10
CA LYS A 14 -14.30 2.78 -7.43
C LYS A 14 -13.75 1.35 -7.53
N LYS A 15 -12.66 1.10 -8.27
CA LYS A 15 -11.95 -0.19 -8.23
C LYS A 15 -10.94 -0.18 -7.09
N PRO A 16 -11.20 -0.92 -5.98
CA PRO A 16 -10.20 -1.08 -4.95
C PRO A 16 -9.01 -1.85 -5.53
N TYR A 17 -7.80 -1.34 -5.32
CA TYR A 17 -6.59 -2.09 -5.60
C TYR A 17 -5.85 -2.44 -4.31
N ASN A 18 -5.07 -3.49 -4.39
CA ASN A 18 -4.16 -3.88 -3.33
C ASN A 18 -2.80 -3.26 -3.64
N ALA A 19 -2.03 -2.89 -2.61
CA ALA A 19 -0.66 -2.43 -2.77
C ALA A 19 0.24 -3.01 -1.69
N VAL A 20 1.49 -3.19 -2.06
CA VAL A 20 2.56 -3.52 -1.13
C VAL A 20 3.22 -2.22 -0.73
N VAL A 21 3.24 -1.96 0.58
CA VAL A 21 3.89 -0.77 1.14
C VAL A 21 4.83 -1.19 2.24
N LYS A 22 5.92 -0.43 2.41
CA LYS A 22 6.89 -0.65 3.48
C LYS A 22 6.73 0.43 4.52
N ILE A 23 6.52 0.01 5.76
CA ILE A 23 6.46 0.93 6.89
C ILE A 23 7.89 1.11 7.41
N GLY A 24 8.41 2.33 7.26
CA GLY A 24 9.71 2.77 7.79
C GLY A 24 9.64 3.19 9.26
N GLU A 25 10.81 3.36 9.89
CA GLU A 25 10.96 3.61 11.34
C GLU A 25 10.39 4.95 11.84
N LYS A 26 9.89 5.81 10.95
CA LYS A 26 9.26 7.10 11.31
C LYS A 26 7.78 7.19 10.87
N GLY A 27 7.14 6.05 10.59
CA GLY A 27 5.75 6.02 10.12
C GLY A 27 5.58 6.42 8.65
N TYR A 28 6.68 6.61 7.91
CA TYR A 28 6.62 6.78 6.46
C TYR A 28 6.20 5.46 5.81
N ILE A 29 5.32 5.59 4.83
CA ILE A 29 4.80 4.50 4.04
C ILE A 29 5.45 4.64 2.67
N ASP A 30 6.45 3.80 2.40
CA ASP A 30 7.05 3.69 1.08
C ASP A 30 6.17 2.78 0.21
N PHE A 31 5.61 3.32 -0.85
CA PHE A 31 4.87 2.53 -1.82
C PHE A 31 5.87 1.72 -2.66
N ILE A 32 5.78 0.39 -2.61
CA ILE A 32 6.64 -0.49 -3.42
C ILE A 32 5.98 -0.75 -4.76
N SER A 33 4.77 -1.31 -4.75
CA SER A 33 4.09 -1.71 -5.97
C SER A 33 2.60 -1.96 -5.74
N PHE A 34 1.84 -1.91 -6.83
CA PHE A 34 0.49 -2.46 -6.83
C PHE A 34 0.57 -3.98 -6.72
N SER A 35 -0.21 -4.55 -5.79
CA SER A 35 -0.40 -5.99 -5.71
C SER A 35 -1.42 -6.39 -6.77
N LYS A 36 -1.05 -7.38 -7.58
CA LYS A 36 -1.88 -7.96 -8.65
C LYS A 36 -3.17 -8.57 -8.12
#